data_AF-A0A355DAC7-F1
#
_entry.id   AF-A0A355DAC7-F1
#
_cell.length_a   1.000
_cell.length_b   1.000
_cell.length_c   1.000
_cell.angle_alpha   90.00
_cell.angle_beta   90.00
_cell.angle_gamma   90.00
#
_symmetry.space_group_name_H-M   'P 1'
#
loop_
_entity.id
_entity.type
_entity.pdbx_description
1 polymer ?
#
loop_
_entity_poly.entity_id
_entity_poly.type
_entity_poly.pdbx_seq_one_letter_code
_entity_poly.pdbx_strand_id
1 'polypeptide(L)'
;MVVEPLNDVMSHFRFVFSAYVVLFIIIVLNFYKSLHIRKNLQRDNSVGKLIQRFDLVIDIFCGLAMAAGLMFQGVLADNNALGHNTWFMALLVISIVSFIIFVLTVIVVRKDKK
;
A
#
# COMPACT_ATOMS: atom_id res chain seq x y z
N MET A 1 5.23 37.69 -2.20
CA MET A 1 5.29 36.49 -1.32
C MET A 1 6.39 35.60 -1.87
N VAL A 2 7.51 35.46 -1.16
CA VAL A 2 8.56 34.52 -1.54
C VAL A 2 8.04 33.14 -1.13
N VAL A 3 7.48 32.41 -2.10
CA VAL A 3 7.14 31.00 -1.88
C VAL A 3 8.48 30.27 -1.79
N GLU A 4 8.84 29.80 -0.60
CA GLU A 4 9.99 28.92 -0.47
C GLU A 4 9.68 27.62 -1.24
N PRO A 5 10.49 27.26 -2.25
CA PRO A 5 10.19 26.11 -3.13
C PRO A 5 9.93 24.81 -2.37
N LEU A 6 10.59 24.64 -1.21
CA LEU A 6 10.45 23.47 -0.35
C LEU A 6 9.06 23.36 0.31
N ASN A 7 8.46 24.49 0.69
CA ASN A 7 7.12 24.49 1.30
C ASN A 7 6.06 24.11 0.27
N ASP A 8 6.24 24.49 -0.99
CA ASP A 8 5.35 24.10 -2.07
C ASP A 8 5.43 22.60 -2.37
N VAL A 9 6.64 22.05 -2.46
CA VAL A 9 6.90 20.61 -2.61
C VAL A 9 6.29 19.82 -1.44
N MET A 10 6.45 20.30 -0.21
CA MET A 10 5.85 19.66 0.98
C MET A 10 4.31 19.72 0.95
N SER A 11 3.73 20.81 0.45
CA SER A 11 2.28 20.92 0.27
C SER A 11 1.76 19.89 -0.75
N HIS A 12 2.48 19.72 -1.86
CA HIS A 12 2.15 18.76 -2.88
C HIS A 12 2.28 17.33 -2.36
N PHE A 13 3.32 17.04 -1.58
CA PHE A 13 3.46 15.75 -0.91
C PHE A 13 2.25 15.44 -0.03
N ARG A 14 1.78 16.38 0.78
CA ARG A 14 0.60 16.19 1.65
C ARG A 14 -0.66 15.90 0.84
N PHE A 15 -0.81 16.51 -0.32
CA PHE A 15 -1.90 16.20 -1.24
C PHE A 15 -1.80 14.75 -1.77
N VAL A 16 -0.62 14.37 -2.25
CA VAL A 16 -0.33 13.01 -2.75
C VAL A 16 -0.46 11.96 -1.65
N PHE A 17 -0.28 12.34 -0.37
CA PHE A 17 -0.40 11.41 0.75
C PHE A 17 -1.75 10.69 0.80
N SER A 18 -2.82 11.35 0.36
CA SER A 18 -4.16 10.74 0.25
C SER A 18 -4.16 9.50 -0.67
N ALA A 19 -3.32 9.48 -1.71
CA ALA A 19 -3.18 8.33 -2.59
C ALA A 19 -2.61 7.11 -1.85
N TYR A 20 -1.65 7.28 -0.93
CA TYR A 20 -1.12 6.17 -0.12
C TYR A 20 -2.18 5.59 0.82
N VAL A 21 -3.09 6.42 1.34
CA VAL A 21 -4.24 5.95 2.12
C VAL A 21 -5.18 5.12 1.24
N VAL A 22 -5.46 5.56 0.02
CA VAL A 22 -6.27 4.80 -0.94
C VAL A 22 -5.62 3.47 -1.30
N LEU A 23 -4.31 3.46 -1.56
CA LEU A 23 -3.55 2.23 -1.83
C LEU A 23 -3.63 1.25 -0.66
N PHE A 24 -3.54 1.75 0.57
CA PHE A 24 -3.72 0.92 1.76
C PHE A 24 -5.11 0.29 1.83
N ILE A 25 -6.16 1.07 1.56
CA ILE A 25 -7.54 0.57 1.53
C ILE A 25 -7.69 -0.54 0.47
N ILE A 26 -7.09 -0.37 -0.71
CA ILE A 26 -7.10 -1.40 -1.78
C ILE A 26 -6.50 -2.72 -1.26
N ILE A 27 -5.35 -2.67 -0.60
CA ILE A 27 -4.68 -3.86 -0.04
C ILE A 27 -5.59 -4.53 1.02
N VAL A 28 -6.23 -3.75 1.89
CA VAL A 28 -7.17 -4.28 2.90
C VAL A 28 -8.38 -4.96 2.24
N LEU A 29 -8.94 -4.36 1.20
CA LEU A 29 -10.07 -4.92 0.46
C LEU A 29 -9.68 -6.20 -0.27
N ASN A 30 -8.50 -6.25 -0.89
CA ASN A 30 -7.95 -7.44 -1.54
C ASN A 30 -7.76 -8.58 -0.54
N PHE A 31 -7.24 -8.28 0.65
CA PHE A 31 -7.15 -9.26 1.73
C PHE A 31 -8.52 -9.79 2.16
N TYR A 32 -9.49 -8.92 2.42
CA TYR A 32 -10.85 -9.32 2.80
C TYR A 32 -11.51 -10.20 1.73
N LYS A 33 -11.38 -9.80 0.46
CA LYS A 33 -11.87 -10.56 -0.70
C LYS A 33 -11.20 -11.93 -0.79
N SER A 34 -9.89 -12.02 -0.54
CA SER A 34 -9.17 -13.30 -0.52
C SER A 34 -9.72 -14.27 0.54
N LEU A 35 -10.04 -13.77 1.74
CA LEU A 35 -10.66 -14.55 2.81
C LEU A 35 -12.06 -15.03 2.45
N HIS A 36 -12.89 -14.16 1.88
CA HIS A 36 -14.26 -14.49 1.49
C HIS A 36 -14.30 -15.55 0.39
N ILE A 37 -13.50 -15.37 -0.67
CA ILE A 37 -13.37 -16.35 -1.75
C ILE A 37 -12.90 -17.70 -1.20
N ARG A 38 -11.95 -17.72 -0.26
CA ARG A 38 -11.44 -18.96 0.33
C ARG A 38 -12.49 -19.71 1.17
N LYS A 39 -13.30 -18.98 1.95
CA LYS A 39 -14.41 -19.57 2.73
C LYS A 39 -15.45 -20.23 1.81
N ASN A 40 -15.78 -19.57 0.70
CA ASN A 40 -16.83 -20.02 -0.22
C ASN A 40 -16.33 -20.89 -1.38
N LEU A 41 -15.04 -21.23 -1.41
CA LEU A 41 -14.46 -21.98 -2.54
C LEU A 41 -15.01 -23.42 -2.57
N GLN A 42 -15.93 -23.71 -3.48
CA GLN A 42 -16.08 -25.09 -3.97
C GLN A 42 -14.80 -25.50 -4.72
N ARG A 43 -14.51 -26.80 -4.71
CA ARG A 43 -13.20 -27.40 -5.05
C ARG A 43 -12.64 -27.01 -6.43
N ASP A 44 -13.47 -26.42 -7.31
CA ASP A 44 -13.15 -26.16 -8.72
C ASP A 44 -13.39 -24.71 -9.22
N ASN A 45 -13.39 -23.70 -8.33
CA ASN A 45 -13.56 -22.31 -8.77
C ASN A 45 -12.25 -21.70 -9.34
N SER A 46 -11.95 -22.01 -10.60
CA SER A 46 -10.79 -21.50 -11.35
C SER A 46 -10.80 -19.97 -11.50
N VAL A 47 -11.97 -19.37 -11.70
CA VAL A 47 -12.15 -17.91 -11.81
C VAL A 47 -11.79 -17.22 -10.49
N GLY A 48 -12.24 -17.74 -9.35
CA GLY A 48 -11.89 -17.19 -8.03
C GLY A 48 -10.38 -17.22 -7.76
N LYS A 49 -9.69 -18.29 -8.16
CA LYS A 49 -8.22 -18.39 -8.06
C LYS A 49 -7.51 -17.39 -8.98
N LEU A 50 -8.01 -17.18 -10.19
CA LEU A 50 -7.45 -16.20 -11.13
C LEU A 50 -7.58 -14.77 -10.57
N ILE A 51 -8.76 -14.41 -10.07
CA ILE A 51 -9.01 -13.10 -9.45
C ILE A 51 -8.05 -12.86 -8.28
N GLN A 52 -7.87 -13.83 -7.39
CA GLN A 52 -6.93 -13.72 -6.26
C GLN A 52 -5.47 -13.51 -6.71
N ARG A 53 -5.06 -14.10 -7.84
CA ARG A 53 -3.71 -13.88 -8.41
C ARG A 53 -3.56 -12.45 -8.94
N PHE A 54 -4.58 -11.92 -9.60
CA PHE A 54 -4.57 -10.52 -10.04
C PHE A 54 -4.55 -9.55 -8.86
N ASP A 55 -5.35 -9.80 -7.83
CA ASP A 55 -5.36 -8.99 -6.60
C ASP A 55 -3.95 -8.95 -5.96
N LEU A 56 -3.22 -10.08 -5.91
CA LEU A 56 -1.82 -10.10 -5.44
C LEU A 56 -0.86 -9.28 -6.31
N VAL A 57 -1.04 -9.29 -7.63
CA VAL A 57 -0.23 -8.45 -8.54
C VAL A 57 -0.51 -6.97 -8.29
N ILE A 58 -1.77 -6.61 -8.07
CA ILE A 58 -2.17 -5.23 -7.71
C ILE A 58 -1.50 -4.83 -6.39
N ASP A 59 -1.51 -5.69 -5.37
CA ASP A 59 -0.87 -5.41 -4.08
C ASP A 59 0.64 -5.15 -4.22
N ILE A 60 1.33 -5.87 -5.13
CA ILE A 60 2.75 -5.62 -5.44
C ILE A 60 2.94 -4.20 -6.01
N PHE A 61 2.09 -3.78 -6.96
CA PHE A 61 2.15 -2.42 -7.49
C PHE A 61 1.86 -1.36 -6.42
N CYS A 62 0.90 -1.61 -5.52
CA CYS A 62 0.65 -0.73 -4.38
C CYS A 62 1.88 -0.62 -3.48
N GLY A 63 2.55 -1.74 -3.19
CA GLY A 63 3.79 -1.76 -2.40
C GLY A 63 4.94 -0.99 -3.06
N LEU A 64 5.11 -1.13 -4.38
CA LEU A 64 6.12 -0.36 -5.14
C LEU A 64 5.84 1.14 -5.09
N ALA A 65 4.58 1.55 -5.23
CA ALA A 65 4.18 2.96 -5.13
C ALA A 65 4.46 3.53 -3.72
N MET A 66 4.19 2.77 -2.65
CA MET A 66 4.53 3.17 -1.28
C MET A 66 6.03 3.28 -1.07
N ALA A 67 6.83 2.34 -1.60
CA ALA A 67 8.29 2.40 -1.53
C ALA A 67 8.85 3.64 -2.23
N ALA A 68 8.30 4.02 -3.39
CA ALA A 68 8.66 5.27 -4.06
C ALA A 68 8.31 6.50 -3.21
N GLY A 69 7.16 6.48 -2.53
CA GLY A 69 6.78 7.53 -1.57
C GLY A 69 7.74 7.66 -0.38
N LEU A 70 8.23 6.54 0.14
CA LEU A 70 9.25 6.51 1.20
C LEU A 70 10.59 7.04 0.70
N MET A 71 11.00 6.72 -0.53
CA MET A 71 12.20 7.31 -1.13
C MET A 71 12.08 8.83 -1.28
N PHE A 72 10.91 9.33 -1.68
CA PHE A 72 10.66 10.76 -1.79
C PHE A 72 10.78 11.49 -0.44
N GLN A 73 10.44 10.83 0.67
CA GLN A 73 10.68 11.37 2.01
C GLN A 73 12.16 11.57 2.32
N GLY A 74 13.07 10.79 1.73
CA GLY A 74 14.51 11.03 1.83
C GLY A 74 14.92 12.38 1.24
N VAL A 75 14.36 12.75 0.09
CA VAL A 75 14.58 14.07 -0.53
C VAL A 75 14.08 15.21 0.37
N LEU A 76 12.93 15.02 1.02
CA LEU A 76 12.38 16.00 1.96
C LEU A 76 13.23 16.13 3.23
N ALA A 77 13.80 15.03 3.72
CA ALA A 77 14.70 15.01 4.86
C ALA A 77 16.02 15.71 4.55
N ASP A 78 16.62 15.44 3.39
CA ASP A 78 17.88 16.07 2.95
C ASP A 78 17.77 17.59 2.82
N ASN A 79 16.57 18.09 2.48
CA ASN A 79 16.30 19.53 2.36
C ASN A 79 15.73 20.15 3.66
N ASN A 80 15.64 19.38 4.76
CA ASN A 80 15.13 19.81 6.05
C ASN A 80 13.69 20.39 5.99
N ALA A 81 12.80 19.75 5.23
CA ALA A 81 11.42 20.19 5.10
C ALA A 81 10.67 20.13 6.45
N LEU A 82 9.91 21.20 6.73
CA LEU A 82 9.13 21.34 7.96
C LEU A 82 8.07 20.24 8.09
N GLY A 83 8.17 19.49 9.19
CA GLY A 83 7.22 18.41 9.52
C GLY A 83 7.40 17.13 8.71
N HIS A 84 8.44 16.99 7.88
CA HIS A 84 8.68 15.78 7.08
C HIS A 84 8.66 14.52 7.95
N ASN A 85 9.26 14.56 9.15
CA ASN A 85 9.35 13.41 10.05
C ASN A 85 7.98 12.83 10.44
N THR A 86 6.98 13.67 10.72
CA THR A 86 5.62 13.21 11.07
C THR A 86 4.97 12.47 9.90
N TRP A 87 5.10 13.01 8.70
CA TRP A 87 4.54 12.41 7.48
C TRP A 87 5.28 11.16 7.04
N PHE A 88 6.61 11.13 7.22
CA PHE A 88 7.43 9.95 7.06
C PHE A 88 6.98 8.83 7.98
N MET A 89 6.82 9.09 9.28
CA MET A 89 6.34 8.07 10.23
C MET A 89 4.96 7.55 9.86
N ALA A 90 4.03 8.42 9.45
CA ALA A 90 2.72 8.00 8.99
C ALA A 90 2.79 7.09 7.75
N LEU A 91 3.60 7.47 6.74
CA LEU A 91 3.79 6.66 5.53
C LEU A 91 4.47 5.32 5.83
N LEU A 92 5.45 5.33 6.75
CA LEU A 92 6.18 4.14 7.17
C LEU A 92 5.24 3.14 7.87
N VAL A 93 4.40 3.61 8.78
CA VAL A 93 3.38 2.77 9.44
C VAL A 93 2.44 2.16 8.42
N ILE A 94 1.89 2.97 7.50
CA ILE A 94 1.00 2.48 6.44
C ILE A 94 1.70 1.42 5.60
N SER A 95 2.96 1.65 5.22
CA SER A 95 3.74 0.73 4.38
C SER A 95 4.03 -0.60 5.09
N ILE A 96 4.41 -0.57 6.36
CA ILE A 96 4.69 -1.78 7.14
C ILE A 96 3.41 -2.60 7.34
N VAL A 97 2.30 -1.95 7.73
CA VAL A 97 1.02 -2.63 7.92
C VAL A 97 0.53 -3.23 6.59
N SER A 98 0.65 -2.48 5.49
CA SER A 98 0.35 -2.97 4.14
C SER A 98 1.16 -4.21 3.78
N PHE A 99 2.46 -4.19 4.08
CA PHE A 99 3.34 -5.33 3.83
C PHE A 99 2.94 -6.57 4.63
N ILE A 100 2.59 -6.40 5.92
CA ILE A 100 2.09 -7.49 6.76
C ILE A 100 0.80 -8.09 6.15
N ILE A 101 -0.15 -7.25 5.75
CA ILE A 101 -1.41 -7.69 5.13
C ILE A 101 -1.15 -8.40 3.80
N PHE A 102 -0.22 -7.90 2.98
CA PHE A 102 0.17 -8.57 1.74
C PHE A 102 0.72 -9.97 2.00
N VAL A 103 1.64 -10.13 2.96
CA VAL A 103 2.17 -11.46 3.33
C VAL A 103 1.05 -12.40 3.80
N LEU A 104 0.12 -11.91 4.62
CA LEU A 104 -1.06 -12.68 5.02
C LEU A 104 -1.94 -13.07 3.83
N THR A 105 -2.14 -12.17 2.86
CA THR A 105 -2.89 -12.42 1.63
C THR A 105 -2.23 -13.53 0.81
N VAL A 106 -0.90 -13.49 0.63
CA VAL A 106 -0.13 -14.54 -0.05
C VAL A 106 -0.32 -15.89 0.64
N ILE A 107 -0.26 -15.95 1.97
CA ILE A 107 -0.48 -17.18 2.75
C ILE A 107 -1.91 -17.70 2.53
N VAL A 108 -2.92 -16.83 2.57
CA VAL A 108 -4.33 -17.20 2.35
C VAL A 108 -4.53 -17.78 0.95
N VAL A 109 -3.96 -17.16 -0.07
CA VAL A 109 -4.11 -17.59 -1.47
C VAL A 109 -3.35 -18.89 -1.77
N ARG A 110 -2.17 -19.10 -1.19
CA ARG A 110 -1.35 -20.31 -1.42
C ARG A 110 -1.73 -21.52 -0.57
N LYS A 111 -2.48 -21.34 0.52
CA LYS A 111 -2.81 -22.44 1.42
C LYS A 111 -3.84 -23.38 0.78
N ASP A 112 -3.38 -24.54 0.35
CA ASP A 112 -4.24 -25.63 -0.15
C ASP A 112 -5.29 -26.02 0.90
N LYS A 113 -6.52 -26.31 0.42
CA LYS A 113 -7.52 -26.97 1.25
C LYS A 113 -7.05 -28.41 1.46
N LYS A 114 -6.57 -28.72 2.67
CA LYS A 114 -6.50 -30.10 3.15
C LYS A 114 -7.89 -30.71 3.16
#